data_AF-A0AAN8B7F8-F1
#
_entry.id   AF-A0AAN8B7F8-F1
#
_cell.length_a   1.000
_cell.length_b   1.000
_cell.length_c   1.000
_cell.angle_alpha   90.00
_cell.angle_beta   90.00
_cell.angle_gamma   90.00
#
_symmetry.space_group_name_H-M   'P 1'
#
loop_
_entity.id
_entity.type
_entity.pdbx_description
1 polymer ?
#
loop_
_entity_poly.entity_id
_entity_poly.type
_entity_poly.pdbx_seq_one_letter_code
_entity_poly.pdbx_strand_id
1 'polypeptide(L)'
;MSDVNKTIQKWHASFRKGTDFDSWGQLVEAIDEYQILARQLQKEVQSTNSSDFTEEQKKTLGKIASCLEMRSGSLQCTQSKEDFKLEELKKLETIIQNILTYNKAFPFDVQPVPLRRILAPGEEEHLELEEEDAAAGAGSTEAFPPRAPASQGTLLPRLPSEHGMTLLTLKIEKIGLKDAGQCIDPYMTVSLKDLNGLDVYPVQDTPVASRKEDTYIHFSVDVDIQRHVEKIPKGAAIFFEFKHYKPKKGFTSTKCFAFMEMDEIKPGPIVIELYKKPTDFKRKKLQLLTKKQLYLHLHQTLHKDS
;
A
#
# COMPACT_ATOMS: atom_id res chain seq x y z
N MET A 1 11.75 30.56 -11.51
CA MET A 1 11.31 29.85 -10.28
C MET A 1 12.56 29.26 -9.64
N SER A 2 12.93 29.71 -8.44
CA SER A 2 14.15 29.24 -7.75
C SER A 2 14.08 27.74 -7.45
N ASP A 3 15.22 27.08 -7.27
CA ASP A 3 15.26 25.64 -6.98
C ASP A 3 14.57 25.30 -5.66
N VAL A 4 14.65 26.18 -4.67
CA VAL A 4 13.90 26.10 -3.41
C VAL A 4 12.39 26.03 -3.64
N ASN A 5 11.85 26.88 -4.53
CA ASN A 5 10.42 26.86 -4.86
C ASN A 5 10.01 25.54 -5.53
N LYS A 6 10.87 24.96 -6.38
CA LYS A 6 10.59 23.64 -6.99
C LYS A 6 10.57 22.54 -5.93
N THR A 7 11.50 22.58 -4.97
CA THR A 7 11.57 21.64 -3.86
C THR A 7 10.30 21.71 -3.00
N ILE A 8 9.84 22.91 -2.65
CA ILE A 8 8.59 23.12 -1.92
C ILE A 8 7.39 22.58 -2.69
N GLN A 9 7.31 22.81 -4.01
CA GLN A 9 6.23 22.26 -4.84
C GLN A 9 6.23 20.73 -4.86
N LYS A 10 7.42 20.10 -4.87
CA LYS A 10 7.54 18.63 -4.77
C LYS A 10 7.04 18.12 -3.41
N TRP A 11 7.43 18.77 -2.32
CA TRP A 11 6.94 18.41 -0.98
C TRP A 11 5.43 18.58 -0.85
N HIS A 12 4.90 19.68 -1.35
CA HIS A 12 3.46 19.94 -1.37
C HIS A 12 2.69 18.89 -2.19
N ALA A 13 3.22 18.50 -3.36
CA ALA A 13 2.62 17.44 -4.17
C ALA A 13 2.66 16.08 -3.47
N SER A 14 3.79 15.74 -2.82
CA SER A 14 3.92 14.51 -2.02
C SER A 14 2.96 14.50 -0.83
N PHE A 15 2.84 15.63 -0.13
CA PHE A 15 1.89 15.81 0.98
C PHE A 15 0.45 15.54 0.54
N ARG A 16 0.00 16.20 -0.53
CA ARG A 16 -1.36 16.00 -1.08
C ARG A 16 -1.62 14.57 -1.48
N LYS A 17 -0.64 13.94 -2.13
CA LYS A 17 -0.73 12.53 -2.52
C LYS A 17 -0.90 11.61 -1.30
N GLY A 18 -0.18 11.87 -0.21
CA GLY A 18 -0.35 11.14 1.05
C GLY A 18 -1.75 11.32 1.65
N THR A 19 -2.24 12.56 1.69
CA THR A 19 -3.59 12.86 2.22
C THR A 19 -4.72 12.31 1.36
N ASP A 20 -4.52 12.22 0.04
CA ASP A 20 -5.46 11.59 -0.88
C ASP A 20 -5.56 10.09 -0.59
N PHE A 21 -4.41 9.40 -0.47
CA PHE A 21 -4.39 7.98 -0.08
C PHE A 21 -5.06 7.73 1.26
N ASP A 22 -4.78 8.57 2.25
CA ASP A 22 -5.37 8.50 3.58
C ASP A 22 -6.91 8.65 3.50
N SER A 23 -7.37 9.64 2.75
CA SER A 23 -8.81 9.89 2.52
C SER A 23 -9.49 8.75 1.76
N TRP A 24 -8.78 8.05 0.88
CA TRP A 24 -9.31 6.91 0.13
C TRP A 24 -9.24 5.59 0.90
N GLY A 25 -8.74 5.59 2.14
CA GLY A 25 -8.55 4.37 2.93
C GLY A 25 -7.36 3.52 2.46
N GLN A 26 -6.49 4.05 1.59
CA GLN A 26 -5.23 3.41 1.18
C GLN A 26 -4.16 3.69 2.24
N LEU A 27 -4.35 3.11 3.43
CA LEU A 27 -3.58 3.44 4.63
C LEU A 27 -2.08 3.15 4.44
N VAL A 28 -1.76 2.06 3.74
CA VAL A 28 -0.38 1.66 3.44
C VAL A 28 0.34 2.70 2.57
N GLU A 29 -0.31 3.12 1.49
CA GLU A 29 0.22 4.13 0.57
C GLU A 29 0.33 5.50 1.24
N ALA A 30 -0.64 5.85 2.09
CA ALA A 30 -0.60 7.07 2.90
C ALA A 30 0.62 7.07 3.83
N ILE A 31 0.84 5.98 4.57
CA ILE A 31 1.99 5.80 5.46
C ILE A 31 3.31 5.93 4.69
N ASP A 32 3.46 5.24 3.55
CA ASP A 32 4.71 5.30 2.75
C ASP A 32 5.01 6.73 2.30
N GLU A 33 4.01 7.43 1.77
CA GLU A 33 4.16 8.80 1.28
C GLU A 33 4.49 9.77 2.44
N TYR A 34 3.80 9.67 3.57
CA TYR A 34 4.08 10.47 4.76
C TYR A 34 5.49 10.23 5.30
N GLN A 35 5.95 8.97 5.38
CA GLN A 35 7.30 8.65 5.83
C GLN A 35 8.37 9.11 4.84
N ILE A 36 8.13 9.00 3.53
CA ILE A 36 9.06 9.51 2.50
C ILE A 36 9.20 11.03 2.65
N LEU A 37 8.08 11.74 2.75
CA LEU A 37 8.07 13.19 2.90
C LEU A 37 8.75 13.60 4.21
N ALA A 38 8.41 12.97 5.34
CA ALA A 38 9.04 13.25 6.64
C ALA A 38 10.57 13.13 6.57
N ARG A 39 11.10 12.09 5.92
CA ARG A 39 12.55 11.91 5.72
C ARG A 39 13.16 13.01 4.86
N GLN A 40 12.49 13.43 3.78
CA GLN A 40 12.98 14.51 2.93
C GLN A 40 13.06 15.84 3.71
N LEU A 41 12.04 16.15 4.50
CA LEU A 41 12.02 17.34 5.36
C LEU A 41 13.14 17.26 6.40
N GLN A 42 13.31 16.13 7.08
CA GLN A 42 14.39 15.93 8.07
C GLN A 42 15.79 16.06 7.46
N LYS A 43 15.99 15.57 6.23
CA LYS A 43 17.25 15.74 5.50
C LYS A 43 17.54 17.22 5.23
N GLU A 44 16.53 18.02 4.89
CA GLU A 44 16.70 19.46 4.69
C GLU A 44 17.04 20.16 6.02
N VAL A 45 16.34 19.81 7.11
CA VAL A 45 16.57 20.38 8.45
C VAL A 45 18.02 20.21 8.89
N GLN A 46 18.66 19.10 8.53
CA GLN A 46 20.03 18.77 8.92
C GLN A 46 21.07 19.24 7.93
N SER A 47 20.66 19.78 6.77
CA SER A 47 21.61 20.27 5.78
C SER A 47 22.32 21.51 6.34
N THR A 48 23.62 21.35 6.63
CA THR A 48 24.49 22.44 7.08
C THR A 48 24.94 23.33 5.93
N ASN A 49 24.81 22.82 4.69
CA ASN A 49 25.36 23.44 3.48
C ASN A 49 24.28 24.12 2.61
N SER A 50 22.98 24.00 2.94
CA SER A 50 21.92 24.71 2.23
C SER A 50 21.64 26.05 2.93
N SER A 51 21.82 27.15 2.19
CA SER A 51 21.34 28.49 2.59
C SER A 51 19.88 28.71 2.19
N ASP A 52 19.20 27.65 1.76
CA ASP A 52 17.89 27.70 1.14
C ASP A 52 16.75 27.95 2.15
N PHE A 53 17.00 27.61 3.42
CA PHE A 53 16.05 27.78 4.52
C PHE A 53 16.72 28.35 5.77
N THR A 54 16.02 29.25 6.46
CA THR A 54 16.44 29.79 7.76
C THR A 54 16.28 28.76 8.88
N GLU A 55 16.95 28.95 10.01
CA GLU A 55 16.82 28.06 11.17
C GLU A 55 15.37 27.96 11.69
N GLU A 56 14.60 29.04 11.60
CA GLU A 56 13.18 29.04 11.98
C GLU A 56 12.32 28.23 10.99
N GLN A 57 12.61 28.33 9.70
CA GLN A 57 11.98 27.51 8.66
C GLN A 57 12.35 26.03 8.83
N LYS A 58 13.61 25.72 9.13
CA LYS A 58 14.07 24.35 9.45
C LYS A 58 13.36 23.80 10.69
N LYS A 59 13.20 24.58 11.76
CA LYS A 59 12.38 24.17 12.92
C LYS A 59 10.94 23.83 12.51
N THR A 60 10.34 24.65 11.64
CA THR A 60 8.99 24.41 11.13
C THR A 60 8.90 23.14 10.28
N LEU A 61 9.87 22.90 9.39
CA LEU A 61 9.99 21.67 8.60
C LEU A 61 10.13 20.42 9.51
N GLY A 62 10.91 20.51 10.58
CA GLY A 62 11.06 19.44 11.56
C GLY A 62 9.75 19.12 12.29
N LYS A 63 8.96 20.14 12.63
CA LYS A 63 7.62 19.95 13.22
C LYS A 63 6.63 19.32 12.24
N ILE A 64 6.66 19.70 10.96
CA ILE A 64 5.85 19.06 9.91
C ILE A 64 6.20 17.58 9.81
N ALA A 65 7.50 17.24 9.80
CA ALA A 65 7.95 15.86 9.80
C ALA A 65 7.43 15.06 11.01
N SER A 66 7.48 15.63 12.22
CA SER A 66 6.90 14.99 13.41
C SER A 66 5.40 14.71 13.26
N CYS A 67 4.62 15.65 12.72
CA CYS A 67 3.20 15.43 12.46
C CYS A 67 2.93 14.29 11.45
N LEU A 68 3.75 14.19 10.40
CA LEU A 68 3.67 13.11 9.41
C LEU A 68 3.99 11.75 10.04
N GLU A 69 4.96 11.67 10.94
CA GLU A 69 5.29 10.45 11.69
C GLU A 69 4.19 10.06 12.67
N MET A 70 3.62 11.02 13.40
CA MET A 70 2.47 10.75 14.29
C MET A 70 1.28 10.21 13.51
N ARG A 71 0.91 10.83 12.37
CA ARG A 71 -0.16 10.28 11.51
C ARG A 71 0.19 8.89 11.01
N SER A 72 1.42 8.67 10.54
CA SER A 72 1.88 7.36 10.10
C SER A 72 1.73 6.31 11.20
N GLY A 73 2.08 6.65 12.43
CA GLY A 73 1.90 5.79 13.61
C GLY A 73 0.42 5.50 13.91
N SER A 74 -0.45 6.52 13.89
CA SER A 74 -1.90 6.35 14.07
C SER A 74 -2.52 5.47 12.98
N LEU A 75 -2.03 5.54 11.73
CA LEU A 75 -2.49 4.68 10.64
C LEU A 75 -2.00 3.23 10.76
N GLN A 76 -0.90 2.99 11.49
CA GLN A 76 -0.33 1.66 11.71
C GLN A 76 -0.93 0.92 12.92
N CYS A 77 -1.50 1.64 13.89
CA CYS A 77 -1.98 1.08 15.16
C CYS A 77 -3.50 1.07 15.23
N THR A 78 -4.10 -0.12 15.42
CA THR A 78 -5.55 -0.28 15.61
C THR A 78 -6.02 -0.07 17.06
N GLN A 79 -5.11 0.22 18.01
CA GLN A 79 -5.41 0.26 19.45
C GLN A 79 -4.91 1.52 20.18
N SER A 80 -4.36 2.52 19.50
CA SER A 80 -3.88 3.75 20.16
C SER A 80 -5.03 4.68 20.56
N LYS A 81 -4.93 5.27 21.75
CA LYS A 81 -5.91 6.23 22.30
C LYS A 81 -5.62 7.69 21.87
N GLU A 82 -4.47 7.94 21.26
CA GLU A 82 -4.04 9.24 20.74
C GLU A 82 -3.92 9.17 19.22
N ASP A 83 -5.01 9.51 18.54
CA ASP A 83 -5.07 9.52 17.08
C ASP A 83 -4.80 10.93 16.56
N PHE A 84 -3.69 11.11 15.84
CA PHE A 84 -3.47 12.34 15.08
C PHE A 84 -4.38 12.33 13.85
N LYS A 85 -5.38 13.23 13.80
CA LYS A 85 -6.47 13.14 12.82
C LYS A 85 -6.04 13.67 11.45
N LEU A 86 -6.61 13.10 10.38
CA LEU A 86 -6.36 13.57 9.01
C LEU A 86 -6.72 15.05 8.82
N GLU A 87 -7.82 15.52 9.44
CA GLU A 87 -8.22 16.93 9.33
C GLU A 87 -7.28 17.88 10.06
N GLU A 88 -6.55 17.39 11.07
CA GLU A 88 -5.48 18.14 11.69
C GLU A 88 -4.25 18.14 10.78
N LEU A 89 -3.89 16.99 10.21
CA LEU A 89 -2.76 16.90 9.27
C LEU A 89 -2.95 17.85 8.08
N LYS A 90 -4.14 17.93 7.48
CA LYS A 90 -4.42 18.82 6.34
C LYS A 90 -4.15 20.31 6.62
N LYS A 91 -4.16 20.75 7.89
CA LYS A 91 -3.76 22.13 8.25
C LYS A 91 -2.31 22.44 7.88
N LEU A 92 -1.46 21.42 7.70
CA LEU A 92 -0.07 21.56 7.29
C LEU A 92 0.08 21.92 5.80
N GLU A 93 -0.94 21.68 4.96
CA GLU A 93 -0.85 21.95 3.50
C GLU A 93 -0.48 23.41 3.23
N THR A 94 -1.22 24.34 3.86
CA THR A 94 -0.97 25.77 3.76
C THR A 94 0.39 26.18 4.35
N ILE A 95 0.89 25.45 5.36
CA ILE A 95 2.19 25.73 5.99
C ILE A 95 3.33 25.29 5.06
N ILE A 96 3.24 24.11 4.46
CA ILE A 96 4.22 23.59 3.50
C ILE A 96 4.29 24.53 2.29
N GLN A 97 3.15 24.92 1.72
CA GLN A 97 3.10 25.78 0.55
C GLN A 97 3.70 27.18 0.81
N ASN A 98 3.57 27.68 2.05
CA ASN A 98 4.02 29.02 2.44
C ASN A 98 5.25 29.00 3.35
N ILE A 99 6.05 27.93 3.37
CA ILE A 99 7.14 27.76 4.34
C ILE A 99 8.14 28.94 4.34
N LEU A 100 8.37 29.56 3.18
CA LEU A 100 9.30 30.69 3.05
C LEU A 100 8.79 31.98 3.71
N THR A 101 7.47 32.13 3.84
CA THR A 101 6.80 33.33 4.37
C THR A 101 6.03 33.04 5.66
N TYR A 102 6.09 31.80 6.16
CA TYR A 102 5.39 31.39 7.35
C TYR A 102 6.06 31.96 8.60
N ASN A 103 5.33 32.83 9.31
CA ASN A 103 5.79 33.55 10.49
C ASN A 103 4.83 33.42 11.68
N LYS A 104 3.92 32.44 11.63
CA LYS A 104 2.92 32.20 12.68
C LYS A 104 3.40 31.10 13.63
N ALA A 105 2.82 31.07 14.82
CA ALA A 105 3.01 29.95 15.74
C ALA A 105 2.52 28.65 15.08
N PHE A 106 3.35 27.61 15.17
CA PHE A 106 3.01 26.29 14.65
C PHE A 106 1.75 25.75 15.37
N PRO A 107 0.75 25.19 14.65
CA PRO A 107 -0.57 24.91 15.22
C PRO A 107 -0.63 23.69 16.14
N PHE A 108 0.47 22.96 16.31
CA PHE A 108 0.54 21.73 17.12
C PHE A 108 1.70 21.81 18.11
N ASP A 109 1.48 21.30 19.32
CA ASP A 109 2.54 21.13 20.31
C ASP A 109 3.33 19.86 20.02
N VAL A 110 4.28 19.99 19.08
CA VAL A 110 5.12 18.89 18.62
C VAL A 110 6.58 19.27 18.72
N GLN A 111 7.38 18.35 19.27
CA GLN A 111 8.82 18.46 19.28
C GLN A 111 9.40 17.79 18.01
N PRO A 112 10.42 18.38 17.36
CA PRO A 112 11.14 17.71 16.28
C PRO A 112 11.72 16.39 16.78
N VAL A 113 11.40 15.27 16.11
CA VAL A 113 11.88 13.94 16.51
C VAL A 113 13.40 13.83 16.27
N PRO A 114 14.20 13.39 17.25
CA PRO A 114 15.62 13.07 17.04
C PRO A 114 15.77 11.82 16.16
N LEU A 115 16.70 11.84 15.20
CA LEU A 115 16.93 10.71 14.30
C LEU A 115 17.20 9.39 15.04
N ARG A 116 16.40 8.36 14.76
CA ARG A 116 16.91 6.98 14.78
C ARG A 116 17.65 6.74 13.46
N ARG A 117 18.88 6.20 13.52
CA ARG A 117 19.64 5.76 12.35
C ARG A 117 18.84 4.70 11.61
N ILE A 118 18.13 5.09 10.56
CA ILE A 118 17.55 4.17 9.59
C ILE A 118 18.31 4.44 8.29
N LEU A 119 19.08 3.44 7.87
CA LEU A 119 19.95 3.46 6.69
C LEU A 119 19.24 4.06 5.47
N ALA A 120 19.92 4.98 4.79
CA ALA A 120 19.36 5.80 3.74
C ALA A 120 19.17 5.02 2.42
N PRO A 121 18.05 5.19 1.70
CA PRO A 121 17.93 4.77 0.30
C PRO A 121 18.60 5.80 -0.62
N GLY A 122 19.64 5.43 -1.36
CA GLY A 122 20.30 6.35 -2.30
C GLY A 122 21.63 5.95 -2.94
N GLU A 123 22.30 4.86 -2.52
CA GLU A 123 23.58 4.40 -3.11
C GLU A 123 23.43 3.20 -4.07
N GLU A 124 22.25 2.97 -4.67
CA GLU A 124 21.97 1.75 -5.44
C GLU A 124 22.14 1.88 -6.97
N GLU A 125 22.76 2.95 -7.50
CA GLU A 125 22.99 3.07 -8.96
C GLU A 125 24.44 2.88 -9.42
N HIS A 126 25.42 2.68 -8.53
CA HIS A 126 26.79 2.42 -8.97
C HIS A 126 27.56 1.62 -7.93
N LEU A 127 27.50 0.29 -8.02
CA LEU A 127 28.60 -0.62 -7.70
C LEU A 127 28.16 -2.03 -8.07
N GLU A 128 28.77 -2.49 -9.17
CA GLU A 128 28.88 -3.89 -9.53
C GLU A 128 29.53 -4.68 -8.39
N LEU A 129 29.15 -5.96 -8.31
CA LEU A 129 29.81 -7.08 -7.63
C LEU A 129 31.18 -6.77 -7.02
N GLU A 130 31.31 -6.90 -5.70
CA GLU A 130 32.38 -7.71 -5.08
C GLU A 130 31.79 -8.38 -3.83
N GLU A 131 31.77 -9.72 -3.85
CA GLU A 131 31.67 -10.54 -2.65
C GLU A 131 32.92 -10.32 -1.81
N GLU A 132 32.80 -10.14 -0.50
CA GLU A 132 33.85 -10.57 0.43
C GLU A 132 33.26 -10.99 1.78
N ASP A 133 33.68 -12.17 2.21
CA ASP A 133 33.47 -12.79 3.51
C ASP A 133 33.91 -11.87 4.66
N ALA A 134 33.11 -11.80 5.72
CA ALA A 134 33.62 -11.56 7.06
C ALA A 134 32.72 -12.18 8.13
N ALA A 135 33.30 -13.16 8.82
CA ALA A 135 32.72 -13.92 9.89
C ALA A 135 32.55 -13.13 11.22
N ALA A 136 31.68 -13.69 12.06
CA ALA A 136 31.64 -13.64 13.52
C ALA A 136 31.28 -12.33 14.24
N GLY A 137 30.22 -12.41 15.06
CA GLY A 137 29.90 -11.40 16.08
C GLY A 137 28.57 -11.67 16.76
N ALA A 138 28.57 -12.57 17.75
CA ALA A 138 27.45 -12.80 18.65
C ALA A 138 27.08 -11.53 19.43
N GLY A 139 25.78 -11.24 19.55
CA GLY A 139 25.27 -10.16 20.38
C GLY A 139 23.75 -10.17 20.48
N SER A 140 23.25 -10.68 21.61
CA SER A 140 21.84 -10.74 22.02
C SER A 140 21.06 -9.47 21.74
N THR A 141 19.85 -9.61 21.18
CA THR A 141 18.75 -8.65 21.39
C THR A 141 17.41 -9.38 21.31
N GLU A 142 16.49 -8.86 22.09
CA GLU A 142 15.29 -9.51 22.61
C GLU A 142 14.35 -10.04 21.54
N ALA A 143 13.77 -11.21 21.85
CA ALA A 143 12.72 -11.83 21.08
C ALA A 143 11.51 -10.91 21.03
N PHE A 144 11.27 -10.33 19.85
CA PHE A 144 9.98 -9.76 19.52
C PHE A 144 8.88 -10.82 19.73
N PRO A 145 7.73 -10.46 20.33
CA PRO A 145 6.63 -11.39 20.45
C PRO A 145 6.20 -11.84 19.05
N PRO A 146 5.87 -13.12 18.85
CA PRO A 146 5.50 -13.65 17.55
C PRO A 146 4.25 -12.91 17.08
N ARG A 147 4.41 -12.11 16.02
CA ARG A 147 3.30 -11.55 15.25
C ARG A 147 2.41 -12.74 14.85
N ALA A 148 1.12 -12.70 15.20
CA ALA A 148 0.15 -13.68 14.70
C ALA A 148 0.37 -13.84 13.19
N PRO A 149 0.51 -15.07 12.67
CA PRO A 149 1.18 -15.24 11.41
C PRO A 149 0.26 -14.77 10.29
N ALA A 150 0.68 -13.75 9.56
CA ALA A 150 0.07 -13.34 8.29
C ALA A 150 0.00 -14.49 7.26
N SER A 151 0.53 -15.67 7.58
CA SER A 151 0.57 -16.85 6.73
C SER A 151 -0.79 -17.56 6.56
N GLN A 152 -1.79 -17.33 7.42
CA GLN A 152 -3.05 -18.08 7.35
C GLN A 152 -4.13 -17.44 6.45
N GLY A 153 -4.05 -16.15 6.10
CA GLY A 153 -5.09 -15.45 5.36
C GLY A 153 -6.38 -15.22 6.16
N THR A 154 -7.39 -14.61 5.53
CA THR A 154 -8.71 -14.29 6.13
C THR A 154 -9.88 -14.77 5.25
N LEU A 155 -9.64 -15.79 4.42
CA LEU A 155 -10.67 -16.37 3.55
C LEU A 155 -11.86 -16.88 4.36
N LEU A 156 -13.06 -16.56 3.90
CA LEU A 156 -14.32 -16.92 4.53
C LEU A 156 -14.91 -18.17 3.88
N PRO A 157 -15.66 -18.99 4.63
CA PRO A 157 -16.34 -20.15 4.06
C PRO A 157 -17.42 -19.72 3.06
N ARG A 158 -17.78 -20.62 2.16
CA ARG A 158 -18.91 -20.46 1.26
C ARG A 158 -20.21 -20.18 2.03
N LEU A 159 -20.99 -19.22 1.53
CA LEU A 159 -22.33 -18.96 2.06
C LEU A 159 -23.27 -20.15 1.86
N PRO A 160 -24.33 -20.28 2.67
CA PRO A 160 -25.40 -21.22 2.41
C PRO A 160 -26.04 -20.98 1.03
N SER A 161 -26.39 -22.08 0.35
CA SER A 161 -27.18 -22.02 -0.88
C SER A 161 -28.56 -21.42 -0.60
N GLU A 162 -29.05 -20.62 -1.54
CA GLU A 162 -30.44 -20.12 -1.55
C GLU A 162 -31.13 -20.57 -2.82
N HIS A 163 -32.40 -20.95 -2.73
CA HIS A 163 -33.16 -21.46 -3.87
C HIS A 163 -33.23 -20.44 -5.01
N GLY A 164 -32.89 -20.88 -6.22
CA GLY A 164 -32.87 -20.02 -7.41
C GLY A 164 -31.73 -19.00 -7.46
N MET A 165 -30.74 -19.11 -6.58
CA MET A 165 -29.58 -18.21 -6.53
C MET A 165 -28.27 -18.95 -6.80
N THR A 166 -27.27 -18.18 -7.24
CA THR A 166 -25.96 -18.70 -7.64
C THR A 166 -24.87 -18.18 -6.71
N LEU A 167 -24.03 -19.08 -6.21
CA LEU A 167 -22.79 -18.73 -5.51
C LEU A 167 -21.60 -18.83 -6.46
N LEU A 168 -20.61 -17.97 -6.28
CA LEU A 168 -19.40 -17.93 -7.07
C LEU A 168 -18.19 -18.27 -6.21
N THR A 169 -17.45 -19.30 -6.61
CA THR A 169 -16.11 -19.60 -6.10
C THR A 169 -15.09 -19.27 -7.17
N LEU A 170 -14.06 -18.52 -6.80
CA LEU A 170 -12.95 -18.17 -7.68
C LEU A 170 -11.69 -18.86 -7.18
N LYS A 171 -11.16 -19.78 -7.97
CA LYS A 171 -9.84 -20.35 -7.73
C LYS A 171 -8.77 -19.44 -8.29
N ILE A 172 -7.95 -18.87 -7.41
CA ILE A 172 -6.76 -18.13 -7.81
C ILE A 172 -5.66 -19.15 -8.12
N GLU A 173 -5.37 -19.38 -9.39
CA GLU A 173 -4.40 -20.39 -9.80
C GLU A 173 -2.98 -19.86 -9.62
N LYS A 174 -2.65 -18.79 -10.35
CA LYS A 174 -1.35 -18.15 -10.36
C LYS A 174 -1.42 -16.72 -10.89
N ILE A 175 -0.39 -15.93 -10.61
CA ILE A 175 -0.19 -14.59 -11.19
C ILE A 175 1.16 -14.51 -11.90
N GLY A 176 1.16 -13.95 -13.10
CA GLY A 176 2.38 -13.66 -13.87
C GLY A 176 2.93 -12.27 -13.56
N LEU A 177 4.20 -12.18 -13.17
CA LEU A 177 4.92 -10.93 -12.91
C LEU A 177 6.35 -11.02 -13.46
N LYS A 178 6.93 -9.90 -13.88
CA LYS A 178 8.32 -9.92 -14.40
C LYS A 178 9.35 -10.28 -13.33
N ASP A 179 9.02 -9.98 -12.07
CA ASP A 179 9.86 -10.09 -10.89
C ASP A 179 9.14 -10.92 -9.79
N ALA A 180 8.45 -11.97 -10.20
CA ALA A 180 7.67 -12.84 -9.31
C ALA A 180 8.54 -13.43 -8.18
N GLY A 181 9.69 -14.01 -8.51
CA GLY A 181 10.59 -14.64 -7.53
C GLY A 181 11.06 -13.70 -6.42
N GLN A 182 11.17 -12.40 -6.72
CA GLN A 182 11.63 -11.36 -5.78
C GLN A 182 10.55 -10.91 -4.79
N CYS A 183 9.29 -11.30 -5.00
CA CYS A 183 8.20 -10.93 -4.09
C CYS A 183 8.30 -11.75 -2.80
N ILE A 184 8.38 -11.06 -1.66
CA ILE A 184 8.48 -11.68 -0.33
C ILE A 184 7.09 -11.70 0.32
N ASP A 185 6.74 -12.82 0.92
CA ASP A 185 5.43 -13.10 1.51
C ASP A 185 4.25 -12.62 0.64
N PRO A 186 4.19 -13.05 -0.64
CA PRO A 186 3.14 -12.59 -1.55
C PRO A 186 1.78 -13.16 -1.16
N TYR A 187 0.76 -12.30 -1.15
CA TYR A 187 -0.64 -12.73 -1.00
C TYR A 187 -1.57 -11.88 -1.89
N MET A 188 -2.83 -12.28 -2.00
CA MET A 188 -3.86 -11.55 -2.75
C MET A 188 -4.95 -11.07 -1.79
N THR A 189 -5.33 -9.81 -1.92
CA THR A 189 -6.55 -9.27 -1.31
C THR A 189 -7.67 -9.31 -2.34
N VAL A 190 -8.78 -9.96 -2.01
CA VAL A 190 -9.99 -10.04 -2.83
C VAL A 190 -11.09 -9.20 -2.19
N SER A 191 -11.70 -8.30 -2.97
CA SER A 191 -12.77 -7.43 -2.49
C SER A 191 -13.87 -7.26 -3.54
N LEU A 192 -15.13 -7.10 -3.10
CA LEU A 192 -16.24 -6.75 -3.98
C LEU A 192 -16.55 -5.27 -3.78
N LYS A 193 -16.34 -4.46 -4.82
CA LYS A 193 -16.54 -3.01 -4.77
C LYS A 193 -17.74 -2.58 -5.60
N ASP A 194 -18.48 -1.59 -5.13
CA ASP A 194 -19.56 -0.96 -5.89
C ASP A 194 -19.03 0.07 -6.93
N LEU A 195 -19.94 0.76 -7.64
CA LEU A 195 -19.60 1.81 -8.61
C LEU A 195 -18.82 2.99 -8.01
N ASN A 196 -18.92 3.21 -6.70
CA ASN A 196 -18.24 4.27 -5.98
C ASN A 196 -16.87 3.81 -5.44
N GLY A 197 -16.53 2.53 -5.57
CA GLY A 197 -15.32 1.93 -5.04
C GLY A 197 -15.41 1.56 -3.55
N LEU A 198 -16.63 1.47 -3.00
CA LEU A 198 -16.87 1.08 -1.61
C LEU A 198 -17.07 -0.43 -1.50
N ASP A 199 -16.59 -1.00 -0.40
CA ASP A 199 -16.79 -2.41 -0.10
C ASP A 199 -18.26 -2.75 0.08
N VAL A 200 -18.73 -3.74 -0.68
CA VAL A 200 -20.06 -4.31 -0.53
C VAL A 200 -20.05 -5.41 0.56
N TYR A 201 -18.90 -6.07 0.75
CA TYR A 201 -18.69 -7.19 1.67
C TYR A 201 -17.29 -7.16 2.30
N PRO A 202 -17.07 -7.92 3.39
CA PRO A 202 -15.76 -8.06 3.98
C PRO A 202 -14.69 -8.46 2.96
N VAL A 203 -13.58 -7.75 3.01
CA VAL A 203 -12.37 -8.03 2.25
C VAL A 203 -11.75 -9.35 2.73
N GLN A 204 -11.26 -10.16 1.81
CA GLN A 204 -10.64 -11.46 2.10
C GLN A 204 -9.20 -11.50 1.62
N ASP A 205 -8.28 -11.92 2.47
CA ASP A 205 -6.87 -12.11 2.12
C ASP A 205 -6.56 -13.59 1.95
N THR A 206 -5.88 -13.96 0.88
CA THR A 206 -5.36 -15.32 0.74
C THR A 206 -4.26 -15.59 1.76
N PRO A 207 -3.97 -16.86 2.08
CA PRO A 207 -2.70 -17.25 2.65
C PRO A 207 -1.52 -16.74 1.81
N VAL A 208 -0.35 -16.65 2.44
CA VAL A 208 0.90 -16.33 1.73
C VAL A 208 1.23 -17.47 0.77
N ALA A 209 1.48 -17.14 -0.50
CA ALA A 209 1.88 -18.11 -1.51
C ALA A 209 3.36 -18.51 -1.34
N SER A 210 3.60 -19.80 -1.15
CA SER A 210 4.95 -20.37 -0.97
C SER A 210 5.60 -20.79 -2.28
N ARG A 211 4.81 -21.14 -3.30
CA ARG A 211 5.30 -21.64 -4.59
C ARG A 211 5.56 -20.49 -5.56
N LYS A 212 6.85 -20.18 -5.79
CA LYS A 212 7.30 -19.11 -6.68
C LYS A 212 8.23 -19.67 -7.76
N GLU A 213 8.09 -19.12 -8.96
CA GLU A 213 8.95 -19.28 -10.12
C GLU A 213 9.49 -17.90 -10.52
N ASP A 214 10.36 -17.83 -11.54
CA ASP A 214 10.94 -16.56 -11.99
C ASP A 214 9.87 -15.53 -12.40
N THR A 215 8.84 -16.01 -13.09
CA THR A 215 7.77 -15.16 -13.65
C THR A 215 6.36 -15.46 -13.15
N TYR A 216 6.20 -16.47 -12.28
CA TYR A 216 4.89 -16.85 -11.75
C TYR A 216 4.91 -17.08 -10.24
N ILE A 217 3.80 -16.75 -9.58
CA ILE A 217 3.52 -17.13 -8.18
C ILE A 217 2.24 -17.94 -8.18
N HIS A 218 2.30 -19.15 -7.62
CA HIS A 218 1.18 -20.08 -7.59
C HIS A 218 0.46 -20.00 -6.25
N PHE A 219 -0.84 -19.74 -6.30
CA PHE A 219 -1.72 -19.66 -5.13
C PHE A 219 -2.49 -20.96 -4.95
N SER A 220 -3.16 -21.41 -6.01
CA SER A 220 -4.02 -22.61 -6.02
C SER A 220 -5.02 -22.63 -4.85
N VAL A 221 -5.63 -21.48 -4.57
CA VAL A 221 -6.55 -21.29 -3.44
C VAL A 221 -7.93 -20.86 -3.94
N ASP A 222 -8.97 -21.39 -3.31
CA ASP A 222 -10.36 -21.04 -3.61
C ASP A 222 -10.80 -19.87 -2.74
N VAL A 223 -11.48 -18.90 -3.34
CA VAL A 223 -12.07 -17.74 -2.67
C VAL A 223 -13.57 -17.73 -2.96
N ASP A 224 -14.39 -17.89 -1.92
CA ASP A 224 -15.84 -17.81 -2.03
C ASP A 224 -16.31 -16.36 -1.95
N ILE A 225 -17.01 -15.90 -2.98
CA ILE A 225 -17.59 -14.56 -3.00
C ILE A 225 -18.77 -14.53 -2.03
N GLN A 226 -18.71 -13.60 -1.07
CA GLN A 226 -19.64 -13.52 0.05
C GLN A 226 -20.97 -12.84 -0.33
N ARG A 227 -21.49 -13.15 -1.52
CA ARG A 227 -22.80 -12.71 -2.02
C ARG A 227 -23.26 -13.60 -3.17
N HIS A 228 -24.55 -13.93 -3.21
CA HIS A 228 -25.17 -14.54 -4.38
C HIS A 228 -25.09 -13.61 -5.59
N VAL A 229 -24.75 -14.15 -6.76
CA VAL A 229 -24.47 -13.39 -7.98
C VAL A 229 -25.63 -12.45 -8.35
N GLU A 230 -26.87 -12.91 -8.20
CA GLU A 230 -28.09 -12.16 -8.51
C GLU A 230 -28.31 -10.96 -7.58
N LYS A 231 -27.74 -11.00 -6.37
CA LYS A 231 -27.86 -9.94 -5.36
C LYS A 231 -26.67 -8.99 -5.34
N ILE A 232 -25.72 -9.13 -6.27
CA ILE A 232 -24.59 -8.21 -6.40
C ILE A 232 -25.07 -6.93 -7.11
N PRO A 233 -24.75 -5.72 -6.58
CA PRO A 233 -25.17 -4.47 -7.20
C PRO A 233 -24.70 -4.33 -8.65
N LYS A 234 -25.56 -3.77 -9.52
CA LYS A 234 -25.17 -3.46 -10.90
C LYS A 234 -23.99 -2.49 -10.93
N GLY A 235 -23.01 -2.79 -11.76
CA GLY A 235 -21.78 -2.02 -11.87
C GLY A 235 -20.77 -2.27 -10.75
N ALA A 236 -21.00 -3.25 -9.87
CA ALA A 236 -19.95 -3.75 -8.99
C ALA A 236 -18.84 -4.45 -9.78
N ALA A 237 -17.69 -4.66 -9.14
CA ALA A 237 -16.60 -5.48 -9.65
C ALA A 237 -15.86 -6.19 -8.52
N ILE A 238 -15.31 -7.36 -8.83
CA ILE A 238 -14.44 -8.12 -7.94
C ILE A 238 -13.00 -7.67 -8.21
N PHE A 239 -12.31 -7.18 -7.19
CA PHE A 239 -10.92 -6.73 -7.26
C PHE A 239 -9.98 -7.76 -6.66
N PHE A 240 -8.79 -7.84 -7.25
CA PHE A 240 -7.68 -8.66 -6.80
C PHE A 240 -6.45 -7.76 -6.67
N GLU A 241 -6.04 -7.45 -5.45
CA GLU A 241 -4.83 -6.67 -5.18
C GLU A 241 -3.69 -7.60 -4.78
N PHE A 242 -2.65 -7.66 -5.61
CA PHE A 242 -1.46 -8.43 -5.27
C PHE A 242 -0.57 -7.62 -4.33
N LYS A 243 -0.26 -8.21 -3.17
CA LYS A 243 0.52 -7.59 -2.11
C LYS A 243 1.77 -8.40 -1.82
N HIS A 244 2.85 -7.71 -1.47
CA HIS A 244 4.08 -8.34 -0.99
C HIS A 244 4.72 -7.53 0.13
N TYR A 245 5.53 -8.17 0.96
CA TYR A 245 6.37 -7.49 1.93
C TYR A 245 7.56 -6.82 1.22
N LYS A 246 7.86 -5.57 1.60
CA LYS A 246 9.05 -4.84 1.16
C LYS A 246 10.03 -4.71 2.33
N PRO A 247 11.06 -5.57 2.42
CA PRO A 247 11.98 -5.57 3.57
C PRO A 247 12.62 -4.22 3.83
N LYS A 248 13.09 -3.55 2.77
CA LYS A 248 13.71 -2.22 2.85
C LYS A 248 12.76 -1.14 3.39
N LYS A 249 11.44 -1.36 3.31
CA LYS A 249 10.42 -0.42 3.77
C LYS A 249 9.75 -0.86 5.07
N GLY A 250 9.93 -2.11 5.50
CA GLY A 250 9.33 -2.64 6.72
C GLY A 250 7.81 -2.85 6.65
N PHE A 251 7.18 -2.79 5.47
CA PHE A 251 5.72 -2.91 5.33
C PHE A 251 5.30 -3.68 4.07
N THR A 252 4.05 -4.15 4.06
CA THR A 252 3.42 -4.82 2.93
C THR A 252 2.78 -3.82 1.99
N SER A 253 3.13 -3.84 0.70
CA SER A 253 2.64 -2.90 -0.32
C SER A 253 1.86 -3.62 -1.40
N THR A 254 0.78 -3.00 -1.88
CA THR A 254 0.15 -3.39 -3.15
C THR A 254 1.12 -3.12 -4.30
N LYS A 255 1.39 -4.13 -5.14
CA LYS A 255 2.26 -4.01 -6.32
C LYS A 255 1.45 -3.67 -7.56
N CYS A 256 0.33 -4.36 -7.74
CA CYS A 256 -0.57 -4.27 -8.87
C CYS A 256 -1.96 -4.80 -8.49
N PHE A 257 -2.94 -4.51 -9.33
CA PHE A 257 -4.29 -5.01 -9.15
C PHE A 257 -4.88 -5.52 -10.47
N ALA A 258 -5.89 -6.37 -10.36
CA ALA A 258 -6.77 -6.79 -11.43
C ALA A 258 -8.22 -6.61 -10.95
N PHE A 259 -9.18 -6.58 -11.87
CA PHE A 259 -10.59 -6.62 -11.51
C PHE A 259 -11.38 -7.38 -12.57
N MET A 260 -12.55 -7.88 -12.17
CA MET A 260 -13.51 -8.58 -13.01
C MET A 260 -14.87 -7.92 -12.86
N GLU A 261 -15.51 -7.59 -13.97
CA GLU A 261 -16.88 -7.08 -14.00
C GLU A 261 -17.91 -8.21 -13.94
N MET A 262 -19.15 -7.84 -13.63
CA MET A 262 -20.22 -8.82 -13.39
C MET A 262 -20.62 -9.64 -14.62
N ASP A 263 -20.44 -9.08 -15.82
CA ASP A 263 -20.74 -9.74 -17.10
C ASP A 263 -19.63 -10.70 -17.56
N GLU A 264 -18.47 -10.66 -16.90
CA GLU A 264 -17.36 -11.59 -17.07
C GLU A 264 -17.52 -12.87 -16.23
N ILE A 265 -18.51 -12.91 -15.33
CA ILE A 265 -18.79 -14.07 -14.48
C ILE A 265 -19.37 -15.21 -15.33
N LYS A 266 -18.54 -16.22 -15.61
CA LYS A 266 -18.87 -17.37 -16.46
C LYS A 266 -18.11 -18.60 -15.98
N PRO A 267 -18.68 -19.81 -16.06
CA PRO A 267 -17.98 -21.00 -15.59
C PRO A 267 -16.72 -21.25 -16.44
N GLY A 268 -15.64 -21.66 -15.78
CA GLY A 268 -14.39 -22.06 -16.43
C GLY A 268 -13.22 -21.08 -16.24
N PRO A 269 -12.13 -21.25 -17.01
CA PRO A 269 -10.92 -20.47 -16.85
C PRO A 269 -11.08 -19.05 -17.40
N ILE A 270 -10.47 -18.07 -16.73
CA ILE A 270 -10.33 -16.69 -17.19
C ILE A 270 -8.94 -16.17 -16.86
N VAL A 271 -8.40 -15.31 -17.74
CA VAL A 271 -7.16 -14.57 -17.49
C VAL A 271 -7.45 -13.08 -17.51
N ILE A 272 -6.87 -12.34 -16.56
CA ILE A 272 -7.12 -10.90 -16.39
C ILE A 272 -5.79 -10.16 -16.39
N GLU A 273 -5.73 -9.04 -17.10
CA GLU A 273 -4.57 -8.16 -17.09
C GLU A 273 -4.33 -7.47 -15.75
N LEU A 274 -3.09 -7.05 -15.55
CA LEU A 274 -2.63 -6.41 -14.33
C LEU A 274 -2.44 -4.91 -14.56
N TYR A 275 -2.91 -4.12 -13.61
CA TYR A 275 -2.81 -2.67 -13.60
C TYR A 275 -1.83 -2.20 -12.50
N LYS A 276 -1.16 -1.07 -12.76
CA LYS A 276 -0.23 -0.45 -11.81
C LYS A 276 -0.98 0.15 -10.63
N LYS A 277 -0.39 0.03 -9.44
CA LYS A 277 -0.81 0.79 -8.27
C LYS A 277 -0.77 2.32 -8.53
N PRO A 278 -1.53 3.15 -7.78
CA PRO A 278 -2.52 2.75 -6.78
C PRO A 278 -3.75 2.08 -7.39
N THR A 279 -4.45 1.26 -6.61
CA THR A 279 -5.69 0.61 -7.06
C THR A 279 -6.77 1.66 -7.29
N ASP A 280 -7.33 1.70 -8.51
CA ASP A 280 -8.47 2.57 -8.84
C ASP A 280 -9.77 1.75 -8.80
N PHE A 281 -10.42 1.75 -7.63
CA PHE A 281 -11.68 1.03 -7.43
C PHE A 281 -12.84 1.55 -8.28
N LYS A 282 -12.71 2.75 -8.88
CA LYS A 282 -13.71 3.30 -9.81
C LYS A 282 -13.40 2.96 -11.27
N ARG A 283 -12.24 2.33 -11.55
CA ARG A 283 -11.80 1.88 -12.89
C ARG A 283 -11.76 3.01 -13.93
N LYS A 284 -11.45 4.25 -13.53
CA LYS A 284 -11.47 5.42 -14.42
C LYS A 284 -10.11 5.70 -15.06
N LYS A 285 -9.02 5.41 -14.35
CA LYS A 285 -7.64 5.71 -14.75
C LYS A 285 -6.79 4.46 -14.64
N LEU A 286 -6.95 3.58 -15.62
CA LEU A 286 -6.25 2.30 -15.67
C LEU A 286 -4.91 2.44 -16.40
N GLN A 287 -3.83 2.01 -15.75
CA GLN A 287 -2.49 1.95 -16.35
C GLN A 287 -2.00 0.51 -16.33
N LEU A 288 -1.83 -0.09 -17.51
CA LEU A 288 -1.37 -1.46 -17.63
C LEU A 288 0.03 -1.63 -17.00
N LEU A 289 0.21 -2.67 -16.18
CA LEU A 289 1.48 -3.02 -15.55
C LEU A 289 2.52 -3.45 -16.59
N THR A 290 2.10 -4.28 -17.55
CA THR A 290 2.96 -4.86 -18.58
C THR A 290 2.17 -5.23 -19.83
N LYS A 291 2.79 -5.07 -21.01
CA LYS A 291 2.26 -5.57 -22.29
C LYS A 291 2.63 -7.05 -22.57
N LYS A 292 3.49 -7.64 -21.75
CA LYS A 292 3.84 -9.08 -21.84
C LYS A 292 2.63 -9.93 -21.44
N GLN A 293 2.58 -11.18 -21.91
CA GLN A 293 1.54 -12.16 -21.57
C GLN A 293 1.72 -12.69 -20.13
N LEU A 294 1.56 -11.79 -19.16
CA LEU A 294 1.69 -12.04 -17.73
C LEU A 294 0.39 -11.56 -17.07
N TYR A 295 -0.44 -12.52 -16.70
CA TYR A 295 -1.83 -12.31 -16.29
C TYR A 295 -2.10 -12.89 -14.90
N LEU A 296 -3.21 -12.49 -14.30
CA LEU A 296 -3.83 -13.25 -13.22
C LEU A 296 -4.67 -14.38 -13.84
N HIS A 297 -4.41 -15.62 -13.43
CA HIS A 297 -5.14 -16.81 -13.88
C HIS A 297 -6.14 -17.24 -12.81
N LEU A 298 -7.42 -17.31 -13.20
CA LEU A 298 -8.52 -17.71 -12.33
C LEU A 298 -9.32 -18.85 -12.96
N HIS A 299 -9.95 -19.66 -12.11
CA HIS A 299 -11.01 -20.58 -12.52
C HIS A 299 -12.30 -20.27 -11.77
N GLN A 300 -13.38 -20.07 -12.51
CA GLN A 300 -14.67 -19.68 -11.96
C GLN A 300 -15.59 -20.90 -11.85
N THR A 301 -16.11 -21.15 -10.65
CA THR A 301 -17.10 -22.20 -10.39
C THR A 301 -18.40 -21.56 -9.91
N LEU A 302 -19.49 -21.80 -10.63
CA LEU A 302 -20.83 -21.34 -10.25
C LEU A 302 -21.60 -22.49 -9.61
N HIS A 303 -22.04 -22.29 -8.38
CA HIS A 303 -22.83 -23.24 -7.61
C HIS A 303 -24.29 -22.79 -7.62
N LYS A 304 -25.15 -23.56 -8.30
CA LYS A 304 -26.60 -23.35 -8.29
C LYS A 304 -27.25 -24.47 -7.51
N ASP A 305 -28.14 -24.11 -6.59
CA ASP A 305 -29.04 -25.09 -6.00
C ASP A 305 -30.18 -25.34 -7.00
N SER A 306 -30.40 -26.61 -7.32
CA SER A 306 -31.38 -27.04 -8.34
C SER A 306 -32.75 -27.24 -7.72
#